data_AF-A0A2X2WQ92-F1
#
_entry.id   AF-A0A2X2WQ92-F1
#
_cell.length_a   1.000
_cell.length_b   1.000
_cell.length_c   1.000
_cell.angle_alpha   90.00
_cell.angle_beta   90.00
_cell.angle_gamma   90.00
#
_symmetry.space_group_name_H-M   'P 1'
#
loop_
_entity.id
_entity.type
_entity.pdbx_description
1 polymer ?
#
loop_
_entity_poly.entity_id
_entity_poly.type
_entity_poly.pdbx_seq_one_letter_code
_entity_poly.pdbx_strand_id
1 'polypeptide(L)'
;MSMSDDTHNSLSTGKCPFHQGSHDRSAGAGTSSHDWWPNQLRVDLLNQHSNRSNPLGEDFDYRKEFSKLDYSALKGDLKALLSDSQPWWPADWGSYAGLFIRMAWHGAGTYRSVDGRGGAGRGQQRFAPLNSWPDNVSLDKARRLLWPIKQKYGQKISWADLFILAGNVALENSGFRTFGFGAGREDVWEPDLDVNWGDEKAWLTHRHPEALAKAPLGATEMGLIYVNPEGPDHSGEPLSAAAAIRATFGNMGMNDEETVALIGGGHTLGKTHGAAAASHVGVDPEAAPIELQGWAGAVTTAAA
;
A
#
# COMPACT_ATOMS: atom_id res chain seq x y z
N MET A 1 46.53 32.94 -2.69
CA MET A 1 45.98 32.82 -1.33
C MET A 1 44.50 32.53 -1.54
N SER A 2 44.06 31.26 -1.64
CA SER A 2 43.81 30.30 -0.56
C SER A 2 42.90 30.83 0.55
N MET A 3 41.89 30.01 0.86
CA MET A 3 40.89 30.01 1.93
C MET A 3 39.54 30.68 1.60
N SER A 4 38.37 30.05 1.70
CA SER A 4 37.97 28.66 1.98
C SER A 4 36.48 28.50 1.61
N ASP A 5 36.12 27.30 1.17
CA ASP A 5 34.76 26.77 1.06
C ASP A 5 34.07 26.61 2.43
N ASP A 6 32.73 26.52 2.36
CA ASP A 6 31.86 25.55 3.06
C ASP A 6 30.62 26.19 3.70
N THR A 7 29.55 26.26 2.91
CA THR A 7 28.18 26.16 3.43
C THR A 7 27.50 25.00 2.74
N HIS A 8 27.47 23.86 3.43
CA HIS A 8 26.67 22.69 3.12
C HIS A 8 25.20 23.09 2.90
N ASN A 9 24.73 23.04 1.66
CA ASN A 9 23.32 23.08 1.33
C ASN A 9 22.91 21.71 0.77
N SER A 10 22.54 20.80 1.68
CA SER A 10 21.94 19.51 1.33
C SER A 10 20.48 19.71 0.93
N LEU A 11 20.24 20.01 -0.36
CA LEU A 11 18.90 20.05 -0.93
C LEU A 11 18.92 19.45 -2.36
N SER A 12 18.74 18.13 -2.47
CA SER A 12 18.01 17.53 -3.60
C SER A 12 17.64 16.07 -3.35
N THR A 13 16.51 15.83 -2.69
CA THR A 13 15.78 14.56 -2.80
C THR A 13 14.46 14.87 -3.51
N GLY A 14 14.38 14.49 -4.79
CA GLY A 14 13.24 14.76 -5.67
C GLY A 14 13.59 15.20 -7.10
N LYS A 15 14.85 15.12 -7.55
CA LYS A 15 15.22 15.45 -8.93
C LYS A 15 15.51 14.17 -9.73
N CYS A 16 14.87 14.05 -10.89
CA CYS A 16 15.14 13.03 -11.90
C CYS A 16 16.64 13.04 -12.26
N PRO A 17 17.38 11.94 -12.09
CA PRO A 17 18.84 11.91 -12.21
C PRO A 17 19.37 11.96 -13.66
N PHE A 18 18.51 12.04 -14.68
CA PHE A 18 18.93 12.21 -16.07
C PHE A 18 19.31 13.68 -16.37
N HIS A 19 20.44 14.11 -15.84
CA HIS A 19 21.13 15.33 -16.27
C HIS A 19 22.18 15.02 -17.35
N GLN A 20 21.74 14.57 -18.54
CA GLN A 20 22.55 14.72 -19.75
C GLN A 20 21.95 15.82 -20.63
N GLY A 21 22.41 17.06 -20.42
CA GLY A 21 22.50 18.09 -21.46
C GLY A 21 21.22 18.64 -22.12
N SER A 22 20.02 18.15 -21.80
CA SER A 22 18.78 18.79 -22.23
C SER A 22 17.67 18.49 -21.23
N HIS A 23 16.89 19.50 -20.88
CA HIS A 23 15.73 19.46 -19.99
C HIS A 23 14.96 18.13 -20.07
N ASP A 24 14.52 17.60 -18.91
CA ASP A 24 13.52 16.54 -18.87
C ASP A 24 12.33 16.95 -19.74
N ARG A 25 12.14 16.24 -20.86
CA ARG A 25 11.13 16.54 -21.87
C ARG A 25 9.83 15.78 -21.63
N SER A 26 9.70 15.08 -20.50
CA SER A 26 8.45 14.43 -20.15
C SER A 26 7.33 15.47 -20.01
N ALA A 27 6.11 15.08 -20.38
CA ALA A 27 4.96 15.98 -20.33
C ALA A 27 4.69 16.40 -18.88
N GLY A 28 4.71 17.70 -18.62
CA GLY A 28 4.55 18.26 -17.28
C GLY A 28 5.85 18.41 -16.48
N ALA A 29 7.01 18.04 -17.03
CA ALA A 29 8.30 18.35 -16.42
C ALA A 29 8.66 19.84 -16.51
N GLY A 30 9.61 20.24 -15.67
CA GLY A 30 10.05 21.63 -15.53
C GLY A 30 9.44 22.32 -14.31
N THR A 31 9.84 23.57 -14.06
CA THR A 31 9.33 24.35 -12.93
C THR A 31 7.86 24.70 -13.16
N SER A 32 7.01 24.30 -12.22
CA SER A 32 5.58 24.54 -12.19
C SER A 32 5.23 25.75 -11.32
N SER A 33 3.95 26.17 -11.31
CA SER A 33 3.47 27.24 -10.41
C SER A 33 3.64 26.86 -8.93
N HIS A 34 3.54 25.58 -8.59
CA HIS A 34 3.66 25.13 -7.21
C HIS A 34 5.07 25.27 -6.65
N ASP A 35 6.09 25.21 -7.52
CA ASP A 35 7.49 25.44 -7.11
C ASP A 35 7.72 26.91 -6.71
N TRP A 36 7.04 27.86 -7.35
CA TRP A 36 7.13 29.28 -7.03
C TRP A 36 6.24 29.68 -5.85
N TRP A 37 5.05 29.09 -5.75
CA TRP A 37 4.06 29.40 -4.73
C TRP A 37 3.61 28.13 -3.99
N PRO A 38 4.50 27.54 -3.16
CA PRO A 38 4.23 26.26 -2.50
C PRO A 38 3.05 26.32 -1.51
N ASN A 39 2.73 27.50 -1.00
CA ASN A 39 1.62 27.72 -0.06
C ASN A 39 0.30 28.16 -0.75
N GLN A 40 0.26 28.18 -2.09
CA GLN A 40 -0.97 28.50 -2.81
C GLN A 40 -2.02 27.40 -2.62
N LEU A 41 -3.28 27.80 -2.42
CA LEU A 41 -4.40 26.86 -2.26
C LEU A 41 -4.52 25.92 -3.47
N ARG A 42 -4.56 24.61 -3.20
CA ARG A 42 -4.67 23.53 -4.19
C ARG A 42 -6.13 23.22 -4.53
N VAL A 43 -6.72 24.02 -5.41
CA VAL A 43 -8.11 23.81 -5.89
C VAL A 43 -8.25 22.64 -6.87
N ASP A 44 -7.15 22.18 -7.45
CA ASP A 44 -7.09 21.02 -8.34
C ASP A 44 -7.49 19.71 -7.66
N LEU A 45 -7.31 19.62 -6.33
CA LEU A 45 -7.77 18.48 -5.53
C LEU A 45 -9.29 18.27 -5.63
N LEU A 46 -10.07 19.32 -5.89
CA LEU A 46 -11.52 19.25 -6.05
C LEU A 46 -11.96 18.61 -7.37
N ASN A 47 -11.02 18.39 -8.29
CA ASN A 47 -11.27 17.80 -9.61
C ASN A 47 -10.74 16.35 -9.72
N GLN A 48 -10.18 15.79 -8.64
CA GLN A 48 -9.77 14.38 -8.63
C GLN A 48 -10.96 13.45 -8.84
N HIS A 49 -10.69 12.27 -9.41
CA HIS A 49 -11.69 11.22 -9.62
C HIS A 49 -12.89 11.69 -10.46
N SER A 50 -12.66 12.65 -11.35
CA SER A 50 -13.68 13.11 -12.28
C SER A 50 -14.10 12.01 -13.28
N ASN A 51 -15.26 12.20 -13.89
CA ASN A 51 -15.72 11.38 -15.02
C ASN A 51 -14.71 11.32 -16.19
N ARG A 52 -13.84 12.32 -16.35
CA ARG A 52 -12.87 12.40 -17.45
C ARG A 52 -11.75 11.37 -17.35
N SER A 53 -11.40 10.93 -16.14
CA SER A 53 -10.38 9.90 -15.92
C SER A 53 -10.99 8.51 -15.70
N ASN A 54 -12.31 8.41 -15.56
CA ASN A 54 -13.01 7.14 -15.42
C ASN A 54 -13.29 6.51 -16.81
N PRO A 55 -12.68 5.36 -17.15
CA PRO A 55 -12.87 4.69 -18.43
C PRO A 55 -14.21 3.95 -18.58
N LEU A 56 -15.01 3.83 -17.51
CA LEU A 56 -16.23 3.03 -17.51
C LEU A 56 -17.47 3.80 -17.99
N GLY A 57 -17.35 5.13 -18.13
CA GLY A 57 -18.46 6.02 -18.49
C GLY A 57 -19.39 6.34 -17.31
N GLU A 58 -20.22 7.36 -17.47
CA GLU A 58 -21.11 7.87 -16.41
C GLU A 58 -22.27 6.92 -16.08
N ASP A 59 -22.69 6.09 -17.03
CA ASP A 59 -23.82 5.16 -16.87
C ASP A 59 -23.42 3.84 -16.18
N PHE A 60 -22.14 3.65 -15.84
CA PHE A 60 -21.68 2.43 -15.17
C PHE A 60 -22.13 2.39 -13.70
N ASP A 61 -22.83 1.32 -13.34
CA ASP A 61 -23.28 1.05 -11.97
C ASP A 61 -22.61 -0.23 -11.45
N TYR A 62 -21.63 -0.07 -10.57
CA TYR A 62 -20.87 -1.19 -10.03
C TYR A 62 -21.73 -2.15 -9.23
N ARG A 63 -22.69 -1.66 -8.44
CA ARG A 63 -23.55 -2.53 -7.61
C ARG A 63 -24.42 -3.42 -8.49
N LYS A 64 -24.92 -2.87 -9.59
CA LYS A 64 -25.69 -3.61 -10.60
C LYS A 64 -24.82 -4.61 -11.37
N GLU A 65 -23.56 -4.31 -11.67
CA GLU A 65 -22.66 -5.28 -12.28
C GLU A 65 -22.25 -6.39 -11.31
N PHE A 66 -21.94 -6.03 -10.06
CA PHE A 66 -21.61 -6.98 -9.00
C PHE A 66 -22.78 -7.93 -8.71
N SER A 67 -24.04 -7.48 -8.74
CA SER A 67 -25.18 -8.38 -8.54
C SER A 67 -25.32 -9.47 -9.61
N LYS A 68 -24.65 -9.33 -10.76
CA LYS A 68 -24.62 -10.33 -11.85
C LYS A 68 -23.43 -11.29 -11.74
N LEU A 69 -22.60 -11.15 -10.72
CA LEU A 69 -21.42 -11.96 -10.48
C LEU A 69 -21.83 -13.33 -9.93
N ASP A 70 -21.26 -14.39 -10.49
CA ASP A 70 -21.27 -15.69 -9.82
C ASP A 70 -20.25 -15.65 -8.68
N TYR A 71 -20.72 -15.20 -7.51
CA TYR A 71 -19.88 -14.99 -6.33
C TYR A 71 -19.30 -16.32 -5.80
N SER A 72 -20.05 -17.41 -5.90
CA SER A 72 -19.58 -18.75 -5.51
C SER A 72 -18.45 -19.22 -6.42
N ALA A 73 -18.59 -19.04 -7.73
CA ALA A 73 -17.51 -19.35 -8.68
C ALA A 73 -16.28 -18.48 -8.42
N LEU A 74 -16.44 -17.17 -8.17
CA LEU A 74 -15.32 -16.29 -7.84
C LEU A 74 -14.56 -16.76 -6.59
N LYS A 75 -15.28 -17.13 -5.52
CA LYS A 75 -14.65 -17.69 -4.32
C LYS A 75 -13.97 -19.04 -4.61
N GLY A 76 -14.55 -19.87 -5.48
CA GLY A 76 -13.94 -21.12 -5.93
C GLY A 76 -12.60 -20.91 -6.65
N ASP A 77 -12.56 -19.96 -7.59
CA ASP A 77 -11.35 -19.59 -8.31
C ASP A 77 -10.28 -19.00 -7.38
N LEU A 78 -10.68 -18.14 -6.44
CA LEU A 78 -9.75 -17.60 -5.43
C LEU A 78 -9.15 -18.71 -4.57
N LYS A 79 -9.96 -19.70 -4.15
CA LYS A 79 -9.47 -20.87 -3.41
C LYS A 79 -8.49 -21.71 -4.24
N ALA A 80 -8.79 -21.94 -5.52
CA ALA A 80 -7.90 -22.68 -6.40
C ALA A 80 -6.54 -21.96 -6.57
N LEU A 81 -6.58 -20.63 -6.77
CA LEU A 81 -5.40 -19.79 -6.91
C LEU A 81 -4.49 -19.87 -5.67
N LEU A 82 -5.05 -20.03 -4.46
CA LEU A 82 -4.23 -20.13 -3.24
C LEU A 82 -3.18 -21.23 -3.33
N SER A 83 -3.41 -22.31 -4.06
CA SER A 83 -2.48 -23.42 -4.23
C SER A 83 -1.85 -23.53 -5.63
N ASP A 84 -2.17 -22.59 -6.53
CA ASP A 84 -1.65 -22.57 -7.91
C ASP A 84 -0.33 -21.78 -7.99
N SER A 85 0.74 -22.38 -7.47
CA SER A 85 2.06 -21.75 -7.39
C SER A 85 2.59 -21.37 -8.77
N GLN A 86 3.08 -20.14 -8.90
CA GLN A 86 3.58 -19.59 -10.15
C GLN A 86 5.11 -19.59 -10.15
N PRO A 87 5.77 -19.91 -11.27
CA PRO A 87 7.24 -20.01 -11.31
C PRO A 87 7.94 -18.67 -11.08
N TRP A 88 7.28 -17.55 -11.40
CA TRP A 88 7.81 -16.20 -11.23
C TRP A 88 7.65 -15.65 -9.81
N TRP A 89 6.82 -16.28 -8.98
CA TRP A 89 6.69 -15.98 -7.55
C TRP A 89 6.16 -17.21 -6.81
N PRO A 90 7.01 -18.20 -6.48
CA PRO A 90 6.55 -19.44 -5.88
C PRO A 90 5.84 -19.25 -4.53
N ALA A 91 4.81 -20.05 -4.29
CA ALA A 91 4.04 -19.98 -3.05
C ALA A 91 4.81 -20.61 -1.88
N ASP A 92 4.93 -19.90 -0.76
CA ASP A 92 5.49 -20.48 0.48
C ASP A 92 4.64 -21.68 0.92
N TRP A 93 5.29 -22.82 1.14
CA TRP A 93 4.62 -24.09 1.49
C TRP A 93 3.49 -24.51 0.54
N GLY A 94 3.55 -24.05 -0.72
CA GLY A 94 2.52 -24.32 -1.71
C GLY A 94 1.22 -23.54 -1.49
N SER A 95 1.22 -22.48 -0.67
CA SER A 95 0.04 -21.62 -0.49
C SER A 95 0.34 -20.12 -0.46
N TYR A 96 -0.47 -19.31 -1.16
CA TYR A 96 -0.44 -17.84 -1.07
C TYR A 96 -1.29 -17.26 0.07
N ALA A 97 -1.84 -18.09 0.97
CA ALA A 97 -2.77 -17.63 1.99
C ALA A 97 -2.22 -16.47 2.84
N GLY A 98 -1.02 -16.63 3.42
CA GLY A 98 -0.39 -15.56 4.20
C GLY A 98 -0.15 -14.28 3.40
N LEU A 99 0.26 -14.41 2.13
CA LEU A 99 0.49 -13.28 1.23
C LEU A 99 -0.80 -12.48 0.94
N PHE A 100 -1.91 -13.17 0.67
CA PHE A 100 -3.19 -12.50 0.42
C PHE A 100 -3.82 -11.92 1.69
N ILE A 101 -3.62 -12.55 2.86
CA ILE A 101 -4.00 -11.97 4.14
C ILE A 101 -3.23 -10.66 4.37
N ARG A 102 -1.89 -10.66 4.20
CA ARG A 102 -1.07 -9.45 4.29
C ARG A 102 -1.52 -8.38 3.30
N MET A 103 -1.77 -8.74 2.04
CA MET A 103 -2.23 -7.79 1.03
C MET A 103 -3.54 -7.11 1.44
N ALA A 104 -4.53 -7.88 1.91
CA ALA A 104 -5.82 -7.35 2.36
C ALA A 104 -5.65 -6.48 3.62
N TRP A 105 -4.84 -6.94 4.58
CA TRP A 105 -4.50 -6.20 5.80
C TRP A 105 -3.87 -4.84 5.47
N HIS A 106 -2.82 -4.80 4.65
CA HIS A 106 -2.14 -3.56 4.27
C HIS A 106 -3.06 -2.62 3.46
N GLY A 107 -3.98 -3.18 2.66
CA GLY A 107 -4.96 -2.40 1.93
C GLY A 107 -5.94 -1.69 2.85
N ALA A 108 -6.44 -2.39 3.87
CA ALA A 108 -7.37 -1.84 4.85
C ALA A 108 -6.67 -1.00 5.95
N GLY A 109 -5.45 -1.35 6.31
CA GLY A 109 -4.70 -0.82 7.44
C GLY A 109 -4.08 0.55 7.22
N THR A 110 -4.40 1.26 6.14
CA THR A 110 -4.00 2.67 6.00
C THR A 110 -5.05 3.64 6.54
N TYR A 111 -6.19 3.12 7.02
CA TYR A 111 -7.31 3.91 7.52
C TYR A 111 -6.94 4.71 8.77
N ARG A 112 -7.49 5.92 8.91
CA ARG A 112 -7.34 6.73 10.12
C ARG A 112 -8.69 7.26 10.57
N SER A 113 -9.03 7.05 11.83
CA SER A 113 -10.32 7.44 12.40
C SER A 113 -10.48 8.97 12.53
N VAL A 114 -9.37 9.70 12.64
CA VAL A 114 -9.36 11.15 12.86
C VAL A 114 -9.93 11.92 11.66
N ASP A 115 -9.58 11.54 10.43
CA ASP A 115 -10.04 12.22 9.22
C ASP A 115 -10.74 11.32 8.21
N GLY A 116 -10.86 10.03 8.51
CA GLY A 116 -11.59 9.05 7.71
C GLY A 116 -10.92 8.66 6.39
N ARG A 117 -9.66 9.09 6.16
CA ARG A 117 -8.91 8.79 4.93
C ARG A 117 -8.17 7.45 5.02
N GLY A 118 -7.65 7.01 3.87
CA GLY A 118 -6.99 5.72 3.74
C GLY A 118 -7.99 4.56 3.72
N GLY A 119 -7.49 3.36 3.99
CA GLY A 119 -8.25 2.12 3.97
C GLY A 119 -8.51 1.57 2.57
N ALA A 120 -9.25 0.47 2.52
CA ALA A 120 -9.39 -0.34 1.30
C ALA A 120 -10.51 0.14 0.34
N GLY A 121 -11.26 1.18 0.72
CA GLY A 121 -12.53 1.54 0.07
C GLY A 121 -12.44 1.93 -1.41
N ARG A 122 -11.25 2.33 -1.87
CA ARG A 122 -11.01 2.79 -3.26
C ARG A 122 -9.95 1.95 -4.00
N GLY A 123 -9.40 0.90 -3.37
CA GLY A 123 -8.36 0.07 -3.98
C GLY A 123 -7.04 0.82 -4.22
N GLN A 124 -6.75 1.87 -3.45
CA GLN A 124 -5.59 2.76 -3.62
C GLN A 124 -4.22 2.05 -3.51
N GLN A 125 -4.15 0.84 -2.94
CA GLN A 125 -2.90 0.05 -2.89
C GLN A 125 -2.31 -0.26 -4.29
N ARG A 126 -3.09 -0.09 -5.36
CA ARG A 126 -2.61 -0.25 -6.75
C ARG A 126 -1.94 1.00 -7.34
N PHE A 127 -2.02 2.14 -6.67
CA PHE A 127 -1.47 3.42 -7.11
C PHE A 127 -0.39 3.94 -6.16
N ALA A 128 0.41 4.90 -6.64
CA ALA A 128 1.30 5.67 -5.79
C ALA A 128 0.52 6.45 -4.71
N PRO A 129 1.10 6.71 -3.53
CA PRO A 129 2.40 6.19 -3.08
C PRO A 129 2.32 4.75 -2.55
N LEU A 130 1.12 4.24 -2.28
CA LEU A 130 0.92 2.98 -1.55
C LEU A 130 1.49 1.76 -2.28
N ASN A 131 1.47 1.74 -3.61
CA ASN A 131 2.04 0.65 -4.40
C ASN A 131 3.56 0.49 -4.22
N SER A 132 4.23 1.51 -3.67
CA SER A 132 5.68 1.64 -3.53
C SER A 132 6.11 2.03 -2.11
N TRP A 133 5.23 1.90 -1.13
CA TRP A 133 5.63 2.03 0.27
C TRP A 133 6.57 0.88 0.67
N PRO A 134 7.60 1.14 1.50
CA PRO A 134 8.51 0.10 2.01
C PRO A 134 7.78 -1.07 2.66
N ASP A 135 6.67 -0.80 3.36
CA ASP A 135 5.89 -1.84 4.03
C ASP A 135 4.99 -2.63 3.08
N ASN A 136 4.85 -2.19 1.82
CA ASN A 136 4.07 -2.88 0.78
C ASN A 136 4.93 -3.69 -0.19
N VAL A 137 6.21 -3.89 0.14
CA VAL A 137 7.13 -4.73 -0.65
C VAL A 137 6.52 -6.12 -0.92
N SER A 138 6.69 -6.58 -2.17
CA SER A 138 6.13 -7.81 -2.73
C SER A 138 4.61 -7.87 -2.91
N LEU A 139 3.84 -6.87 -2.44
CA LEU A 139 2.39 -6.85 -2.67
C LEU A 139 2.04 -6.52 -4.13
N ASP A 140 2.98 -5.97 -4.91
CA ASP A 140 2.87 -5.89 -6.37
C ASP A 140 2.75 -7.27 -7.03
N LYS A 141 3.46 -8.28 -6.51
CA LYS A 141 3.34 -9.68 -6.94
C LYS A 141 2.01 -10.27 -6.50
N ALA A 142 1.59 -10.02 -5.25
CA ALA A 142 0.28 -10.46 -4.73
C ALA A 142 -0.88 -9.94 -5.60
N ARG A 143 -0.89 -8.65 -5.94
CA ARG A 143 -1.90 -8.06 -6.82
C ARG A 143 -1.84 -8.65 -8.24
N ARG A 144 -0.64 -8.94 -8.77
CA ARG A 144 -0.51 -9.57 -10.09
C ARG A 144 -1.00 -11.01 -10.13
N LEU A 145 -0.83 -11.79 -9.05
CA LEU A 145 -1.41 -13.13 -8.95
C LEU A 145 -2.94 -13.12 -9.11
N LEU A 146 -3.61 -12.05 -8.68
CA LEU A 146 -5.06 -11.88 -8.80
C LEU A 146 -5.52 -11.37 -10.18
N TRP A 147 -4.60 -10.93 -11.05
CA TRP A 147 -4.95 -10.39 -12.36
C TRP A 147 -5.77 -11.36 -13.23
N PRO A 148 -5.43 -12.66 -13.36
CA PRO A 148 -6.25 -13.59 -14.14
C PRO A 148 -7.70 -13.69 -13.64
N ILE A 149 -7.92 -13.56 -12.33
CA ILE A 149 -9.27 -13.52 -11.74
C ILE A 149 -9.96 -12.22 -12.12
N LYS A 150 -9.32 -11.06 -11.95
CA LYS A 150 -9.89 -9.77 -12.39
C LYS A 150 -10.22 -9.78 -13.88
N GLN A 151 -9.35 -10.37 -14.70
CA GLN A 151 -9.53 -10.50 -16.15
C GLN A 151 -10.74 -11.38 -16.48
N LYS A 152 -10.92 -12.51 -15.80
CA LYS A 152 -12.06 -13.43 -15.98
C LYS A 152 -13.39 -12.77 -15.62
N TYR A 153 -13.45 -12.05 -14.51
CA TYR A 153 -14.70 -11.48 -13.98
C TYR A 153 -14.97 -10.03 -14.42
N GLY A 154 -14.00 -9.38 -15.06
CA GLY A 154 -14.15 -8.05 -15.64
C GLY A 154 -14.61 -7.01 -14.61
N GLN A 155 -15.56 -6.16 -14.99
CA GLN A 155 -16.07 -5.09 -14.12
C GLN A 155 -17.18 -5.54 -13.15
N LYS A 156 -17.49 -6.84 -13.08
CA LYS A 156 -18.39 -7.39 -12.06
C LYS A 156 -17.74 -7.50 -10.68
N ILE A 157 -16.43 -7.32 -10.60
CA ILE A 157 -15.67 -7.24 -9.35
C ILE A 157 -14.62 -6.13 -9.50
N SER A 158 -14.59 -5.18 -8.57
CA SER A 158 -13.57 -4.14 -8.52
C SER A 158 -12.26 -4.69 -7.95
N TRP A 159 -11.13 -4.03 -8.22
CA TRP A 159 -9.89 -4.32 -7.50
C TRP A 159 -10.02 -4.07 -6.00
N ALA A 160 -10.72 -2.99 -5.62
CA ALA A 160 -10.98 -2.65 -4.23
C ALA A 160 -11.65 -3.79 -3.44
N ASP A 161 -12.68 -4.42 -4.00
CA ASP A 161 -13.31 -5.59 -3.38
C ASP A 161 -12.47 -6.87 -3.54
N LEU A 162 -11.84 -7.09 -4.69
CA LEU A 162 -11.07 -8.30 -4.96
C LEU A 162 -9.90 -8.47 -4.00
N PHE A 163 -9.17 -7.39 -3.67
CA PHE A 163 -8.04 -7.46 -2.75
C PHE A 163 -8.47 -7.95 -1.36
N ILE A 164 -9.58 -7.41 -0.83
CA ILE A 164 -10.07 -7.76 0.50
C ILE A 164 -10.74 -9.13 0.49
N LEU A 165 -11.48 -9.46 -0.57
CA LEU A 165 -12.09 -10.77 -0.72
C LEU A 165 -11.03 -11.88 -0.79
N ALA A 166 -9.90 -11.65 -1.45
CA ALA A 166 -8.80 -12.62 -1.51
C ALA A 166 -8.25 -12.95 -0.11
N GLY A 167 -8.04 -11.95 0.74
CA GLY A 167 -7.66 -12.16 2.15
C GLY A 167 -8.73 -12.90 2.96
N ASN A 168 -10.01 -12.57 2.76
CA ASN A 168 -11.11 -13.25 3.44
C ASN A 168 -11.22 -14.73 3.03
N VAL A 169 -11.07 -15.02 1.73
CA VAL A 169 -11.05 -16.39 1.19
C VAL A 169 -9.82 -17.16 1.69
N ALA A 170 -8.66 -16.51 1.80
CA ALA A 170 -7.46 -17.11 2.37
C ALA A 170 -7.69 -17.57 3.82
N LEU A 171 -8.27 -16.71 4.67
CA LEU A 171 -8.64 -17.08 6.05
C LEU A 171 -9.61 -18.27 6.08
N GLU A 172 -10.68 -18.22 5.29
CA GLU A 172 -11.65 -19.32 5.20
C GLU A 172 -11.01 -20.64 4.76
N ASN A 173 -10.09 -20.59 3.79
CA ASN A 173 -9.39 -21.77 3.27
C ASN A 173 -8.37 -22.33 4.27
N SER A 174 -7.86 -21.49 5.17
CA SER A 174 -6.99 -21.88 6.28
C SER A 174 -7.74 -22.38 7.52
N GLY A 175 -9.06 -22.60 7.43
CA GLY A 175 -9.88 -23.15 8.51
C GLY A 175 -10.45 -22.10 9.48
N PHE A 176 -10.27 -20.81 9.22
CA PHE A 176 -10.85 -19.74 10.02
C PHE A 176 -12.22 -19.32 9.48
N ARG A 177 -13.27 -19.42 10.31
CA ARG A 177 -14.61 -18.95 9.92
C ARG A 177 -14.70 -17.44 10.10
N THR A 178 -14.60 -16.71 8.99
CA THR A 178 -14.82 -15.25 8.96
C THR A 178 -16.27 -14.90 9.30
N PHE A 179 -16.50 -13.67 9.78
CA PHE A 179 -17.84 -13.20 10.15
C PHE A 179 -18.76 -13.01 8.93
N GLY A 180 -18.18 -12.60 7.80
CA GLY A 180 -18.87 -12.34 6.54
C GLY A 180 -18.05 -11.41 5.66
N PHE A 181 -18.57 -11.10 4.48
CA PHE A 181 -17.95 -10.15 3.55
C PHE A 181 -19.02 -9.29 2.88
N GLY A 182 -18.78 -7.97 2.84
CA GLY A 182 -19.61 -7.00 2.10
C GLY A 182 -18.81 -6.40 0.95
N ALA A 183 -19.36 -6.50 -0.25
CA ALA A 183 -18.86 -5.85 -1.47
C ALA A 183 -19.51 -4.47 -1.66
N GLY A 184 -19.05 -3.74 -2.68
CA GLY A 184 -19.59 -2.45 -3.08
C GLY A 184 -18.56 -1.33 -3.11
N ARG A 185 -17.27 -1.65 -3.00
CA ARG A 185 -16.17 -0.69 -3.15
C ARG A 185 -15.92 -0.46 -4.64
N GLU A 186 -16.17 0.74 -5.11
CA GLU A 186 -15.92 1.10 -6.51
C GLU A 186 -14.44 1.40 -6.73
N ASP A 187 -13.90 0.97 -7.88
CA ASP A 187 -12.54 1.34 -8.26
C ASP A 187 -12.48 2.83 -8.62
N VAL A 188 -11.38 3.47 -8.25
CA VAL A 188 -11.00 4.81 -8.73
C VAL A 188 -9.86 4.72 -9.73
N TRP A 189 -9.58 5.79 -10.47
CA TRP A 189 -8.69 5.75 -11.64
C TRP A 189 -7.45 6.65 -11.53
N GLU A 190 -7.30 7.29 -10.38
CA GLU A 190 -6.19 8.18 -10.03
C GLU A 190 -5.75 7.89 -8.59
N PRO A 191 -4.49 8.22 -8.21
CA PRO A 191 -4.09 8.23 -6.81
C PRO A 191 -4.82 9.32 -6.02
N ASP A 192 -5.14 9.05 -4.75
CA ASP A 192 -5.67 10.08 -3.84
C ASP A 192 -4.53 11.05 -3.47
N LEU A 193 -4.61 12.31 -3.92
CA LEU A 193 -3.60 13.34 -3.65
C LEU A 193 -3.96 14.22 -2.45
N ASP A 194 -5.15 14.02 -1.90
CA ASP A 194 -5.69 14.78 -0.78
C ASP A 194 -5.45 14.10 0.58
N VAL A 195 -4.66 13.01 0.62
CA VAL A 195 -4.23 12.35 1.85
C VAL A 195 -2.90 12.91 2.32
N ASN A 196 -2.90 13.55 3.49
CA ASN A 196 -1.67 13.95 4.16
C ASN A 196 -1.07 12.75 4.91
N TRP A 197 -0.07 12.10 4.32
CA TRP A 197 0.65 10.97 4.95
C TRP A 197 1.72 11.38 5.95
N GLY A 198 2.03 12.68 6.06
CA GLY A 198 3.10 13.27 6.86
C GLY A 198 4.03 14.18 6.05
N ASP A 199 4.87 14.95 6.74
CA ASP A 199 5.71 15.98 6.14
C ASP A 199 7.12 15.47 5.75
N GLU A 200 7.47 14.26 6.18
CA GLU A 200 8.79 13.67 6.01
C GLU A 200 9.19 13.54 4.55
N LYS A 201 10.49 13.75 4.26
CA LYS A 201 11.05 13.71 2.90
C LYS A 201 11.87 12.45 2.62
N ALA A 202 11.92 11.52 3.57
CA ALA A 202 12.58 10.23 3.43
C ALA A 202 11.68 9.13 3.99
N TRP A 203 11.66 7.98 3.31
CA TRP A 203 11.00 6.78 3.80
C TRP A 203 11.57 6.35 5.15
N LEU A 204 10.72 5.76 5.99
CA LEU A 204 11.06 5.24 7.30
C LEU A 204 11.61 6.29 8.29
N THR A 205 11.38 7.57 8.01
CA THR A 205 11.68 8.63 8.99
C THR A 205 10.76 8.45 10.20
N HIS A 206 11.36 8.34 11.39
CA HIS A 206 10.67 8.00 12.63
C HIS A 206 9.85 9.15 13.21
N ARG A 207 8.70 8.80 13.79
CA ARG A 207 7.79 9.65 14.58
C ARG A 207 7.63 9.05 15.96
N HIS A 208 7.91 9.83 16.98
CA HIS A 208 7.70 9.40 18.35
C HIS A 208 6.19 9.25 18.66
N PRO A 209 5.78 8.25 19.45
CA PRO A 209 4.37 7.97 19.76
C PRO A 209 3.59 9.18 20.32
N GLU A 210 4.26 10.06 21.07
CA GLU A 210 3.68 11.29 21.61
C GLU A 210 3.22 12.25 20.50
N ALA A 211 3.91 12.26 19.36
CA ALA A 211 3.55 13.05 18.19
C ALA A 211 2.35 12.47 17.42
N LEU A 212 2.03 11.18 17.63
CA LEU A 212 0.87 10.53 17.04
C LEU A 212 -0.41 10.81 17.84
N ALA A 213 -0.29 11.17 19.12
CA ALA A 213 -1.42 11.49 19.97
C ALA A 213 -2.17 12.72 19.40
N LYS A 214 -3.39 12.50 18.90
CA LYS A 214 -4.27 13.51 18.27
C LYS A 214 -3.82 14.00 16.88
N ALA A 215 -2.80 13.38 16.28
CA ALA A 215 -2.48 13.62 14.88
C ALA A 215 -3.36 12.73 13.99
N PRO A 216 -3.78 13.19 12.79
CA PRO A 216 -4.34 12.31 11.78
C PRO A 216 -3.24 11.46 11.14
N LEU A 217 -2.43 10.74 11.93
CA LEU A 217 -1.36 9.88 11.44
C LEU A 217 -1.52 8.49 12.07
N GLY A 218 -1.50 7.46 11.21
CA GLY A 218 -1.73 6.08 11.63
C GLY A 218 -0.46 5.25 11.82
N ALA A 219 0.71 5.81 11.50
CA ALA A 219 1.96 5.05 11.47
C ALA A 219 3.12 5.79 12.17
N THR A 220 4.01 5.05 12.82
CA THR A 220 5.22 5.59 13.47
C THR A 220 6.28 6.04 12.48
N GLU A 221 6.23 5.60 11.22
CA GLU A 221 7.22 6.00 10.23
C GLU A 221 6.54 6.21 8.87
N MET A 222 7.06 7.14 8.09
CA MET A 222 6.57 7.39 6.73
C MET A 222 6.78 6.14 5.87
N GLY A 223 5.70 5.57 5.34
CA GLY A 223 5.74 4.38 4.49
C GLY A 223 5.49 3.05 5.21
N LEU A 224 5.25 3.08 6.53
CA LEU A 224 4.73 1.93 7.29
C LEU A 224 3.21 1.96 7.39
N ILE A 225 2.60 0.78 7.61
CA ILE A 225 1.17 0.67 7.88
C ILE A 225 0.89 1.11 9.33
N TYR A 226 1.58 0.54 10.33
CA TYR A 226 1.38 0.88 11.76
C TYR A 226 2.69 1.22 12.47
N VAL A 227 3.49 0.21 12.80
CA VAL A 227 4.67 0.33 13.66
C VAL A 227 5.87 -0.32 13.01
N ASN A 228 7.07 0.07 13.43
CA ASN A 228 8.30 -0.60 13.05
C ASN A 228 8.35 -2.02 13.67
N PRO A 229 8.52 -3.09 12.86
CA PRO A 229 8.54 -4.47 13.35
C PRO A 229 9.76 -4.79 14.23
N GLU A 230 10.83 -3.99 14.15
CA GLU A 230 12.03 -4.10 15.01
C GLU A 230 11.89 -3.26 16.30
N GLY A 231 10.74 -2.62 16.50
CA GLY A 231 10.47 -1.69 17.59
C GLY A 231 10.93 -0.26 17.27
N PRO A 232 10.53 0.73 18.10
CA PRO A 232 10.99 2.11 17.98
C PRO A 232 12.52 2.19 17.89
N ASP A 233 13.02 3.00 16.95
CA ASP A 233 14.44 3.21 16.67
C ASP A 233 15.26 1.90 16.48
N HIS A 234 14.62 0.83 15.98
CA HIS A 234 15.23 -0.50 15.81
C HIS A 234 15.78 -1.10 17.12
N SER A 235 15.13 -0.78 18.25
CA SER A 235 15.62 -1.17 19.58
C SER A 235 15.67 -2.68 19.82
N GLY A 236 14.84 -3.48 19.14
CA GLY A 236 14.72 -4.91 19.38
C GLY A 236 14.05 -5.27 20.72
N GLU A 237 13.58 -4.27 21.47
CA GLU A 237 12.99 -4.42 22.81
C GLU A 237 11.46 -4.53 22.72
N PRO A 238 10.84 -5.69 22.97
CA PRO A 238 9.40 -5.87 22.70
C PRO A 238 8.49 -4.93 23.49
N LEU A 239 8.87 -4.58 24.73
CA LEU A 239 8.06 -3.70 25.58
C LEU A 239 8.06 -2.24 25.09
N SER A 240 9.09 -1.80 24.38
CA SER A 240 9.17 -0.43 23.87
C SER A 240 8.13 -0.17 22.77
N ALA A 241 7.75 -1.21 22.01
CA ALA A 241 6.78 -1.11 20.93
C ALA A 241 5.32 -0.97 21.40
N ALA A 242 4.99 -1.38 22.63
CA ALA A 242 3.60 -1.47 23.10
C ALA A 242 2.85 -0.13 23.08
N ALA A 243 3.53 0.97 23.43
CA ALA A 243 2.94 2.31 23.41
C ALA A 243 2.64 2.77 21.97
N ALA A 244 3.58 2.51 21.05
CA ALA A 244 3.43 2.79 19.63
C ALA A 244 2.29 1.98 18.99
N ILE A 245 2.20 0.69 19.32
CA ILE A 245 1.12 -0.20 18.84
C ILE A 245 -0.23 0.34 19.29
N ARG A 246 -0.40 0.64 20.58
CA ARG A 246 -1.65 1.18 21.10
C ARG A 246 -2.02 2.53 20.46
N ALA A 247 -1.05 3.43 20.29
CA ALA A 247 -1.30 4.74 19.69
C ALA A 247 -1.76 4.63 18.23
N THR A 248 -1.05 3.83 17.43
CA THR A 248 -1.32 3.66 15.99
C THR A 248 -2.64 2.94 15.75
N PHE A 249 -2.87 1.78 16.39
CA PHE A 249 -4.14 1.06 16.28
C PHE A 249 -5.32 1.89 16.81
N GLY A 250 -5.13 2.66 17.88
CA GLY A 250 -6.13 3.60 18.39
C GLY A 250 -6.50 4.67 17.37
N ASN A 251 -5.51 5.25 16.68
CA ASN A 251 -5.74 6.18 15.56
C ASN A 251 -6.39 5.50 14.34
N MET A 252 -6.42 4.17 14.27
CA MET A 252 -7.13 3.39 13.26
C MET A 252 -8.49 2.86 13.75
N GLY A 253 -8.91 3.26 14.96
CA GLY A 253 -10.21 2.92 15.52
C GLY A 253 -10.29 1.55 16.18
N MET A 254 -9.15 0.94 16.49
CA MET A 254 -9.09 -0.36 17.19
C MET A 254 -8.76 -0.17 18.67
N ASN A 255 -9.47 -0.88 19.53
CA ASN A 255 -9.16 -0.96 20.96
C ASN A 255 -8.10 -2.05 21.26
N ASP A 256 -7.73 -2.21 22.54
CA ASP A 256 -6.71 -3.17 22.96
C ASP A 256 -7.08 -4.64 22.63
N GLU A 257 -8.34 -5.04 22.80
CA GLU A 257 -8.81 -6.41 22.50
C GLU A 257 -8.75 -6.69 20.99
N GLU A 258 -9.24 -5.74 20.17
CA GLU A 258 -9.21 -5.81 18.71
C GLU A 258 -7.77 -5.86 18.20
N THR A 259 -6.89 -5.04 18.78
CA THR A 259 -5.46 -4.98 18.42
C THR A 259 -4.78 -6.32 18.65
N VAL A 260 -4.95 -6.91 19.84
CA VAL A 260 -4.38 -8.21 20.17
C VAL A 260 -4.96 -9.31 19.27
N ALA A 261 -6.27 -9.28 19.01
CA ALA A 261 -6.93 -10.25 18.13
C ALA A 261 -6.42 -10.15 16.67
N LEU A 262 -6.22 -8.93 16.15
CA LEU A 262 -5.72 -8.70 14.79
C LEU A 262 -4.26 -9.16 14.64
N ILE A 263 -3.37 -8.75 15.54
CA ILE A 263 -1.94 -9.14 15.47
C ILE A 263 -1.80 -10.64 15.72
N GLY A 264 -2.38 -11.13 16.83
CA GLY A 264 -2.31 -12.53 17.22
C GLY A 264 -2.96 -13.46 16.20
N GLY A 265 -4.10 -13.08 15.64
CA GLY A 265 -4.80 -13.83 14.60
C GLY A 265 -4.09 -13.78 13.24
N GLY A 266 -3.68 -12.60 12.79
CA GLY A 266 -3.01 -12.41 11.51
C GLY A 266 -1.69 -13.18 11.42
N HIS A 267 -0.88 -13.13 12.48
CA HIS A 267 0.42 -13.80 12.52
C HIS A 267 0.34 -15.32 12.79
N THR A 268 -0.86 -15.92 12.82
CA THR A 268 -0.99 -17.38 12.80
C THR A 268 -0.68 -18.00 11.43
N LEU A 269 -0.70 -17.21 10.36
CA LEU A 269 -0.60 -17.67 8.98
C LEU A 269 0.50 -16.93 8.22
N GLY A 270 1.31 -17.69 7.49
CA GLY A 270 2.39 -17.14 6.67
C GLY A 270 3.72 -17.03 7.40
N LYS A 271 4.58 -16.14 6.89
CA LYS A 271 5.92 -15.84 7.41
C LYS A 271 6.41 -14.51 6.86
N THR A 272 7.52 -14.03 7.41
CA THR A 272 8.31 -12.94 6.84
C THR A 272 9.34 -13.49 5.84
N HIS A 273 10.01 -12.60 5.11
CA HIS A 273 11.06 -12.92 4.14
C HIS A 273 12.25 -11.99 4.36
N GLY A 274 13.40 -12.53 4.77
CA GLY A 274 14.62 -11.77 5.02
C GLY A 274 15.85 -12.57 4.60
N ALA A 275 15.78 -13.25 3.44
CA ALA A 275 16.74 -14.27 3.07
C ALA A 275 18.11 -13.74 2.62
N ALA A 276 18.20 -12.47 2.23
CA ALA A 276 19.42 -11.82 1.78
C ALA A 276 19.52 -10.40 2.35
N ALA A 277 20.70 -9.78 2.23
CA ALA A 277 20.88 -8.39 2.62
C ALA A 277 20.01 -7.46 1.76
N ALA A 278 19.41 -6.44 2.38
CA ALA A 278 18.54 -5.47 1.73
C ALA A 278 19.20 -4.75 0.53
N SER A 279 20.53 -4.68 0.47
CA SER A 279 21.28 -4.15 -0.67
C SER A 279 21.08 -4.91 -1.99
N HIS A 280 20.49 -6.12 -1.94
CA HIS A 280 20.13 -6.92 -3.12
C HIS A 280 18.71 -6.65 -3.62
N VAL A 281 17.92 -5.88 -2.87
CA VAL A 281 16.56 -5.53 -3.27
C VAL A 281 16.63 -4.41 -4.31
N GLY A 282 15.95 -4.62 -5.44
CA GLY A 282 15.84 -3.61 -6.47
C GLY A 282 14.95 -2.42 -6.05
N VAL A 283 14.79 -1.48 -6.95
CA VAL A 283 13.95 -0.29 -6.73
C VAL A 283 12.45 -0.63 -6.66
N ASP A 284 11.69 0.22 -5.97
CA ASP A 284 10.24 0.13 -5.83
C ASP A 284 9.51 0.33 -7.18
N PRO A 285 8.23 -0.09 -7.31
CA PRO A 285 7.50 -0.06 -8.59
C PRO A 285 7.49 1.28 -9.32
N GLU A 286 7.33 2.42 -8.63
CA GLU A 286 7.31 3.75 -9.26
C GLU A 286 8.69 4.24 -9.72
N ALA A 287 9.77 3.61 -9.24
CA ALA A 287 11.15 3.89 -9.66
C ALA A 287 11.71 2.79 -10.58
N ALA A 288 10.94 1.74 -10.83
CA ALA A 288 11.34 0.60 -11.63
C ALA A 288 11.42 0.92 -13.13
N PRO A 289 12.36 0.32 -13.88
CA PRO A 289 12.43 0.51 -15.31
C PRO A 289 11.25 -0.17 -16.01
N ILE A 290 10.89 0.33 -17.19
CA ILE A 290 9.65 -0.01 -17.90
C ILE A 290 9.51 -1.52 -18.22
N GLU A 291 10.61 -2.22 -18.43
CA GLU A 291 10.64 -3.67 -18.68
C GLU A 291 10.12 -4.51 -17.50
N LEU A 292 10.07 -3.95 -16.29
CA LEU A 292 9.45 -4.61 -15.14
C LEU A 292 7.92 -4.47 -15.10
N GLN A 293 7.33 -3.69 -16.02
CA GLN A 293 5.88 -3.64 -16.24
C GLN A 293 5.09 -3.35 -14.95
N GLY A 294 5.56 -2.38 -14.17
CA GLY A 294 4.94 -1.94 -12.91
C GLY A 294 5.20 -2.86 -11.71
N TRP A 295 6.19 -3.75 -11.78
CA TRP A 295 6.73 -4.47 -10.64
C TRP A 295 7.97 -3.80 -10.07
N ALA A 296 8.20 -4.03 -8.78
CA ALA A 296 9.48 -3.72 -8.17
C ALA A 296 10.58 -4.60 -8.79
N GLY A 297 11.83 -4.14 -8.73
CA GLY A 297 13.03 -4.92 -9.07
C GLY A 297 13.14 -6.23 -8.29
N ALA A 298 14.16 -7.05 -8.55
CA ALA A 298 14.32 -8.32 -7.86
C ALA A 298 14.20 -8.14 -6.32
N VAL A 299 13.17 -8.75 -5.72
CA VAL A 299 12.89 -8.68 -4.28
C VAL A 299 13.15 -10.04 -3.67
N THR A 300 14.07 -10.12 -2.72
CA THR A 300 14.32 -11.31 -1.90
C THR A 300 13.94 -11.12 -0.43
N THR A 301 13.43 -9.93 -0.05
CA THR A 301 13.06 -9.62 1.33
C THR A 301 11.74 -8.84 1.42
N ALA A 302 10.86 -9.24 2.33
CA ALA A 302 9.72 -8.49 2.86
C ALA A 302 9.70 -8.77 4.38
N ALA A 303 9.98 -7.76 5.21
CA ALA A 303 9.67 -7.87 6.64
C ALA A 303 8.13 -7.87 6.81
N ALA A 304 7.62 -8.55 7.85
CA ALA A 304 6.23 -8.42 8.27
C ALA A 304 6.16 -7.51 9.48
#